data_AF-A0A521ZJU0-F1
#
_entry.id   AF-A0A521ZJU0-F1
#
_cell.length_a   1.000
_cell.length_b   1.000
_cell.length_c   1.000
_cell.angle_alpha   90.00
_cell.angle_beta   90.00
_cell.angle_gamma   90.00
#
_symmetry.space_group_name_H-M   'P 1'
#
loop_
_entity.id
_entity.type
_entity.pdbx_description
1 polymer ?
#
loop_
_entity_poly.entity_id
_entity_poly.type
_entity_poly.pdbx_seq_one_letter_code
_entity_poly.pdbx_strand_id
1 'polypeptide(L)'
;MDKIVEHYGVVLSESTIARITEGHARAIFEAAPEPQGWPAQPGISTAIIVETDGGMVPIVEIDATQADKRKGKKLLWREAKIGLAHPQGSKTLAYGGTLQGDVDVAGQCLFDCAIQAGFGTDTPIHGVGDGAPWIADQIEKKFGAQGCYLIDFFHACDYLSAASKAINSDEQAQKKWMDEQKTRLKTQQANAVLQELQTHLEPP
;
A
#
# COMPACT_ATOMS: atom_id res chain seq x y z
N MET A 1 13.01 4.64 30.05
CA MET A 1 11.99 5.23 30.93
C MET A 1 10.76 5.48 30.08
N ASP A 2 9.55 5.21 30.57
CA ASP A 2 8.31 5.43 29.79
C ASP A 2 8.12 6.94 29.57
N LYS A 3 7.91 7.37 28.31
CA LYS A 3 7.76 8.79 27.95
C LYS A 3 6.59 9.45 28.66
N ILE A 4 5.53 8.71 28.97
CA ILE A 4 4.37 9.24 29.71
C ILE A 4 4.77 9.54 31.16
N VAL A 5 5.55 8.65 31.79
CA VAL A 5 6.04 8.85 33.15
C VAL A 5 7.04 10.01 33.20
N GLU A 6 7.95 10.07 32.23
CA GLU A 6 8.98 11.11 32.13
C GLU A 6 8.37 12.51 31.99
N HIS A 7 7.40 12.68 31.10
CA HIS A 7 6.82 14.00 30.82
C HIS A 7 5.66 14.39 31.73
N TYR A 8 4.88 13.41 32.22
CA TYR A 8 3.62 13.67 32.92
C TYR A 8 3.54 13.08 34.33
N GLY A 9 4.50 12.25 34.77
CA GLY A 9 4.50 11.65 36.11
C GLY A 9 3.39 10.63 36.35
N VAL A 10 2.74 10.13 35.29
CA VAL A 10 1.62 9.18 35.36
C VAL A 10 2.03 7.84 34.75
N VAL A 11 1.56 6.75 35.33
CA VAL A 11 1.68 5.40 34.76
C VAL A 11 0.34 5.02 34.13
N LEU A 12 0.37 4.61 32.85
CA LEU A 12 -0.81 4.09 32.16
C LEU A 12 -0.65 2.59 31.92
N SER A 13 -1.72 1.82 32.14
CA SER A 13 -1.73 0.40 31.79
C SER A 13 -1.86 0.20 30.29
N GLU A 14 -1.25 -0.84 29.74
CA GLU A 14 -1.41 -1.24 28.34
C GLU A 14 -2.89 -1.42 27.96
N SER A 15 -3.70 -1.96 28.88
CA SER A 15 -5.15 -2.12 28.70
C SER A 15 -5.90 -0.80 28.55
N THR A 16 -5.42 0.28 29.19
CA THR A 16 -6.00 1.61 29.06
C THR A 16 -5.68 2.21 27.69
N ILE A 17 -4.43 2.05 27.25
CA ILE A 17 -3.99 2.48 25.92
C ILE A 17 -4.79 1.74 24.84
N ALA A 18 -4.88 0.42 24.93
CA ALA A 18 -5.64 -0.41 23.99
C ALA A 18 -7.11 0.03 23.89
N ARG A 19 -7.79 0.18 25.03
CA ARG A 19 -9.20 0.60 25.05
C ARG A 19 -9.44 1.96 24.39
N ILE A 20 -8.54 2.93 24.57
CA ILE A 20 -8.66 4.25 23.94
C ILE A 20 -8.45 4.12 22.43
N THR A 21 -7.38 3.46 21.99
CA THR A 21 -7.07 3.27 20.56
C THR A 21 -8.17 2.49 19.84
N GLU A 22 -8.68 1.40 20.43
CA GLU A 22 -9.80 0.62 19.90
C GLU A 22 -11.10 1.43 19.85
N GLY A 23 -11.32 2.31 20.84
CA GLY A 23 -12.44 3.24 20.83
C GLY A 23 -12.43 4.17 19.61
N HIS A 24 -11.25 4.74 19.28
CA HIS A 24 -11.08 5.54 18.06
C HIS A 24 -11.21 4.71 16.79
N ALA A 25 -10.62 3.50 16.75
CA ALA A 25 -10.72 2.61 15.61
C ALA A 25 -12.18 2.25 15.30
N ARG A 26 -12.99 1.95 16.33
CA ARG A 26 -14.43 1.71 16.17
C ARG A 26 -15.15 2.96 15.66
N ALA A 27 -14.87 4.13 16.22
CA ALA A 27 -15.51 5.37 15.75
C ALA A 27 -15.19 5.67 14.28
N ILE A 28 -13.95 5.43 13.84
CA ILE A 28 -13.54 5.56 12.43
C ILE A 28 -14.30 4.55 11.56
N PHE A 29 -14.39 3.28 12.00
CA PHE A 29 -15.09 2.23 11.27
C PHE A 29 -16.59 2.52 11.14
N GLU A 30 -17.25 2.95 12.22
CA GLU A 30 -18.68 3.29 12.23
C GLU A 30 -19.00 4.58 11.45
N ALA A 31 -18.03 5.50 11.35
CA ALA A 31 -18.16 6.73 10.57
C ALA A 31 -17.71 6.58 9.11
N ALA A 32 -17.25 5.40 8.69
CA ALA A 32 -16.85 5.17 7.32
C ALA A 32 -18.05 5.40 6.38
N PRO A 33 -17.87 6.19 5.30
CA PRO A 33 -18.95 6.40 4.35
C PRO A 33 -19.32 5.09 3.64
N GLU A 34 -20.57 5.00 3.20
CA GLU A 34 -20.98 3.93 2.29
C GLU A 34 -20.12 3.93 1.01
N PRO A 35 -19.86 2.77 0.40
CA PRO A 35 -19.08 2.67 -0.82
C PRO A 35 -19.60 3.63 -1.90
N GLN A 36 -18.70 4.43 -2.44
CA GLN A 36 -19.05 5.44 -3.44
C GLN A 36 -19.06 4.85 -4.84
N GLY A 37 -19.94 5.38 -5.69
CA GLY A 37 -19.97 5.10 -7.12
C GLY A 37 -19.17 6.12 -7.93
N TRP A 38 -19.21 5.96 -9.25
CA TRP A 38 -18.60 6.91 -10.18
C TRP A 38 -19.12 8.34 -9.98
N PRO A 39 -18.22 9.34 -9.95
CA PRO A 39 -18.62 10.73 -9.75
C PRO A 39 -19.43 11.24 -10.95
N ALA A 40 -20.37 12.14 -10.69
CA ALA A 40 -21.17 12.80 -11.72
C ALA A 40 -20.73 14.26 -11.97
N GLN A 41 -19.75 14.75 -11.21
CA GLN A 41 -19.26 16.12 -11.28
C GLN A 41 -17.79 16.14 -11.74
N PRO A 42 -17.32 17.24 -12.34
CA PRO A 42 -15.90 17.46 -12.61
C PRO A 42 -15.08 17.41 -11.33
N GLY A 43 -13.82 17.02 -11.46
CA GLY A 43 -12.91 16.95 -10.32
C GLY A 43 -12.40 18.31 -9.88
N ILE A 44 -11.68 18.31 -8.75
CA ILE A 44 -11.13 19.52 -8.16
C ILE A 44 -9.63 19.72 -8.45
N SER A 45 -9.00 18.80 -9.19
CA SER A 45 -7.57 18.82 -9.49
C SER A 45 -7.26 18.30 -10.90
N THR A 46 -6.08 18.67 -11.40
CA THR A 46 -5.56 18.23 -12.71
C THR A 46 -5.32 16.72 -12.77
N ALA A 47 -5.00 16.09 -11.65
CA ALA A 47 -4.85 14.65 -11.48
C ALA A 47 -4.95 14.29 -10.00
N ILE A 48 -5.28 13.02 -9.73
CA ILE A 48 -5.18 12.41 -8.40
C ILE A 48 -4.17 11.28 -8.47
N ILE A 49 -3.30 11.25 -7.47
CA ILE A 49 -2.39 10.13 -7.23
C ILE A 49 -3.09 9.19 -6.27
N VAL A 50 -3.13 7.91 -6.62
CA VAL A 50 -3.62 6.85 -5.74
C VAL A 50 -2.48 5.86 -5.54
N GLU A 51 -2.23 5.45 -4.29
CA GLU A 51 -1.16 4.52 -3.98
C GLU A 51 -1.72 3.34 -3.20
N THR A 52 -1.23 2.14 -3.48
CA THR A 52 -1.64 0.91 -2.78
C THR A 52 -0.43 0.09 -2.41
N ASP A 53 -0.43 -0.40 -1.17
CA ASP A 53 0.59 -1.30 -0.64
C ASP A 53 -0.06 -2.32 0.32
N GLY A 54 0.64 -3.42 0.57
CA GLY A 54 0.21 -4.56 1.37
C GLY A 54 1.26 -4.98 2.39
N GLY A 55 0.85 -5.29 3.61
CA GLY A 55 1.76 -5.78 4.65
C GLY A 55 1.16 -6.91 5.46
N MET A 56 1.91 -7.98 5.69
CA MET A 56 1.46 -9.07 6.56
C MET A 56 1.48 -8.63 8.02
N VAL A 57 0.32 -8.63 8.67
CA VAL A 57 0.17 -8.43 10.11
C VAL A 57 -0.20 -9.72 10.83
N PRO A 58 0.41 -9.98 12.00
CA PRO A 58 0.08 -11.14 12.81
C PRO A 58 -1.26 -10.95 13.51
N ILE A 59 -2.15 -11.92 13.36
CA ILE A 59 -3.45 -11.98 14.01
C ILE A 59 -3.47 -13.20 14.92
N VAL A 60 -3.91 -13.00 16.16
CA VAL A 60 -4.03 -14.06 17.15
C VAL A 60 -5.50 -14.42 17.30
N GLU A 61 -5.86 -15.63 16.91
CA GLU A 61 -7.19 -16.19 17.18
C GLU A 61 -7.18 -16.90 18.52
N ILE A 62 -8.16 -16.54 19.36
CA ILE A 62 -8.36 -17.14 20.68
C ILE A 62 -9.40 -18.25 20.53
N ASP A 63 -9.07 -19.45 21.03
CA ASP A 63 -10.03 -20.54 21.11
C ASP A 63 -11.09 -20.23 22.17
N ALA A 64 -12.30 -19.90 21.71
CA ALA A 64 -13.43 -19.56 22.57
C ALA A 64 -13.93 -20.74 23.43
N THR A 65 -13.54 -21.97 23.10
CA THR A 65 -13.90 -23.17 23.89
C THR A 65 -13.02 -23.39 25.11
N GLN A 66 -11.86 -22.72 25.18
CA GLN A 66 -10.96 -22.80 26.33
C GLN A 66 -11.41 -21.88 27.46
N ALA A 67 -11.48 -22.43 28.68
CA ALA A 67 -11.74 -21.63 29.89
C ALA A 67 -10.60 -20.61 30.16
N ASP A 68 -9.36 -20.99 29.85
CA ASP A 68 -8.20 -20.09 29.87
C ASP A 68 -7.89 -19.60 28.45
N LYS A 69 -8.30 -18.36 28.13
CA LYS A 69 -8.06 -17.69 26.83
C LYS A 69 -6.58 -17.51 26.47
N ARG A 70 -5.66 -17.84 27.38
CA ARG A 70 -4.22 -17.87 27.08
C ARG A 70 -3.79 -19.17 26.38
N LYS A 71 -4.56 -20.24 26.52
CA LYS A 71 -4.32 -21.56 25.90
C LYS A 71 -5.05 -21.69 24.57
N GLY A 72 -4.56 -22.55 23.69
CA GLY A 72 -5.21 -22.86 22.40
C GLY A 72 -5.15 -21.73 21.36
N LYS A 73 -4.30 -20.71 21.56
CA LYS A 73 -4.16 -19.61 20.60
C LYS A 73 -3.56 -20.09 19.28
N LYS A 74 -4.05 -19.54 18.17
CA LYS A 74 -3.47 -19.73 16.83
C LYS A 74 -2.93 -18.41 16.33
N LEU A 75 -1.67 -18.43 15.88
CA LEU A 75 -1.08 -17.31 15.16
C LEU A 75 -1.37 -17.47 13.68
N LEU A 76 -1.97 -16.44 13.09
CA LEU A 76 -2.23 -16.32 11.67
C LEU A 76 -1.55 -15.07 11.15
N TRP A 77 -1.29 -15.04 9.84
CA TRP A 77 -0.82 -13.85 9.16
C TRP A 77 -1.89 -13.44 8.16
N ARG A 78 -2.30 -12.18 8.21
CA ARG A 78 -3.23 -11.60 7.25
C ARG A 78 -2.60 -10.37 6.65
N GLU A 79 -2.83 -10.16 5.37
CA GLU A 79 -2.36 -8.97 4.68
C GLU A 79 -3.29 -7.79 5.00
N ALA A 80 -2.73 -6.73 5.58
CA ALA A 80 -3.34 -5.41 5.61
C ALA A 80 -3.12 -4.78 4.24
N LYS A 81 -4.19 -4.50 3.51
CA LYS A 81 -4.14 -3.75 2.25
C LYS A 81 -4.48 -2.30 2.56
N ILE A 82 -3.57 -1.39 2.24
CA ILE A 82 -3.71 0.03 2.55
C ILE A 82 -3.70 0.80 1.24
N GLY A 83 -4.63 1.74 1.12
CA GLY A 83 -4.72 2.68 0.01
C GLY A 83 -4.61 4.10 0.52
N LEU A 84 -4.05 4.98 -0.30
CA LEU A 84 -4.12 6.42 -0.09
C LEU A 84 -4.42 7.11 -1.40
N ALA A 85 -5.04 8.30 -1.31
CA ALA A 85 -5.26 9.15 -2.46
C ALA A 85 -5.05 10.62 -2.11
N HIS A 86 -4.56 11.39 -3.08
CA HIS A 86 -4.44 12.84 -2.94
C HIS A 86 -4.38 13.55 -4.29
N PRO A 87 -4.80 14.82 -4.37
CA PRO A 87 -4.52 15.65 -5.53
C PRO A 87 -3.01 15.76 -5.78
N GLN A 88 -2.61 15.81 -7.04
CA GLN A 88 -1.21 16.07 -7.39
C GLN A 88 -0.72 17.37 -6.74
N GLY A 89 0.39 17.30 -6.01
CA GLY A 89 0.98 18.45 -5.29
C GLY A 89 0.34 18.77 -3.94
N SER A 90 -0.70 18.07 -3.52
CA SER A 90 -1.32 18.22 -2.20
C SER A 90 -0.59 17.40 -1.12
N LYS A 91 -0.64 17.88 0.12
CA LYS A 91 -0.24 17.15 1.33
C LYS A 91 -1.42 16.66 2.16
N THR A 92 -2.65 16.96 1.73
CA THR A 92 -3.87 16.44 2.34
C THR A 92 -4.16 15.08 1.73
N LEU A 93 -4.11 14.05 2.57
CA LEU A 93 -4.18 12.65 2.17
C LEU A 93 -5.49 12.04 2.65
N ALA A 94 -6.18 11.31 1.77
CA ALA A 94 -7.27 10.42 2.13
C ALA A 94 -6.70 9.01 2.28
N TYR A 95 -6.97 8.37 3.42
CA TYR A 95 -6.47 7.03 3.74
C TYR A 95 -7.63 6.04 3.85
N GLY A 96 -7.39 4.84 3.35
CA GLY A 96 -8.29 3.72 3.46
C GLY A 96 -7.52 2.42 3.57
N GLY A 97 -8.17 1.36 4.03
CA GLY A 97 -7.53 0.08 4.11
C GLY A 97 -8.40 -0.96 4.75
N THR A 98 -8.03 -2.22 4.55
CA THR A 98 -8.78 -3.34 5.06
C THR A 98 -7.87 -4.50 5.46
N LEU A 99 -8.25 -5.19 6.52
CA LEU A 99 -7.75 -6.50 6.93
C LEU A 99 -8.69 -7.65 6.54
N GLN A 100 -9.83 -7.30 5.95
CA GLN A 100 -10.94 -8.19 5.65
C GLN A 100 -11.28 -8.11 4.16
N GLY A 101 -11.95 -9.15 3.68
CA GLY A 101 -12.33 -9.24 2.27
C GLY A 101 -11.15 -9.55 1.35
N ASP A 102 -11.42 -9.41 0.06
CA ASP A 102 -10.48 -9.68 -1.02
C ASP A 102 -9.93 -8.38 -1.61
N VAL A 103 -9.27 -8.51 -2.77
CA VAL A 103 -8.70 -7.39 -3.51
C VAL A 103 -9.76 -6.40 -4.02
N ASP A 104 -11.03 -6.81 -4.17
CA ASP A 104 -12.10 -5.92 -4.62
C ASP A 104 -12.53 -4.95 -3.53
N VAL A 105 -12.50 -5.40 -2.26
CA VAL A 105 -12.71 -4.53 -1.11
C VAL A 105 -11.59 -3.50 -1.01
N ALA A 106 -10.34 -3.92 -1.18
CA ALA A 106 -9.20 -2.99 -1.19
C ALA A 106 -9.29 -1.97 -2.33
N GLY A 107 -9.65 -2.41 -3.55
CA GLY A 107 -9.87 -1.50 -4.66
C GLY A 107 -11.03 -0.53 -4.41
N GLN A 108 -12.09 -0.96 -3.72
CA GLN A 108 -13.18 -0.06 -3.33
C GLN A 108 -12.71 0.98 -2.31
N CYS A 109 -11.95 0.58 -1.28
CA CYS A 109 -11.37 1.53 -0.34
C CYS A 109 -10.50 2.58 -1.03
N LEU A 110 -9.67 2.17 -2.00
CA LEU A 110 -8.85 3.08 -2.79
C LEU A 110 -9.70 4.06 -3.61
N PHE A 111 -10.76 3.55 -4.25
CA PHE A 111 -11.71 4.37 -5.00
C PHE A 111 -12.39 5.42 -4.11
N ASP A 112 -12.86 5.02 -2.93
CA ASP A 112 -13.50 5.93 -1.98
C ASP A 112 -12.50 7.01 -1.51
N CYS A 113 -11.23 6.66 -1.32
CA CYS A 113 -10.17 7.64 -1.04
C CYS A 113 -10.00 8.63 -2.20
N ALA A 114 -10.04 8.17 -3.45
CA ALA A 114 -9.95 9.04 -4.62
C ALA A 114 -11.13 10.02 -4.68
N ILE A 115 -12.35 9.56 -4.38
CA ILE A 115 -13.54 10.43 -4.27
C ILE A 115 -13.34 11.48 -3.17
N GLN A 116 -12.85 11.09 -1.99
CA GLN A 116 -12.53 12.04 -0.91
C GLN A 116 -11.44 13.04 -1.29
N ALA A 117 -10.47 12.62 -2.13
CA ALA A 117 -9.45 13.48 -2.71
C ALA A 117 -9.97 14.37 -3.85
N GLY A 118 -11.25 14.23 -4.24
CA GLY A 118 -11.94 15.06 -5.22
C GLY A 118 -11.91 14.53 -6.66
N PHE A 119 -11.90 13.20 -6.82
CA PHE A 119 -12.01 12.51 -8.09
C PHE A 119 -13.34 12.86 -8.78
N GLY A 120 -13.27 13.26 -10.04
CA GLY A 120 -14.42 13.61 -10.88
C GLY A 120 -14.37 12.98 -12.26
N THR A 121 -15.38 13.32 -13.08
CA THR A 121 -15.61 12.75 -14.42
C THR A 121 -14.50 13.02 -15.43
N ASP A 122 -13.64 13.99 -15.17
CA ASP A 122 -12.57 14.47 -16.05
C ASP A 122 -11.18 14.37 -15.40
N THR A 123 -11.07 13.72 -14.24
CA THR A 123 -9.83 13.67 -13.46
C THR A 123 -8.99 12.44 -13.82
N PRO A 124 -7.79 12.58 -14.38
CA PRO A 124 -6.86 11.47 -14.52
C PRO A 124 -6.45 10.92 -13.15
N ILE A 125 -6.37 9.61 -13.05
CA ILE A 125 -5.84 8.86 -11.92
C ILE A 125 -4.47 8.31 -12.29
N HIS A 126 -3.47 8.59 -11.46
CA HIS A 126 -2.16 7.97 -11.53
C HIS A 126 -1.99 7.03 -10.33
N GLY A 127 -2.14 5.75 -10.60
CA GLY A 127 -1.91 4.66 -9.65
C GLY A 127 -0.43 4.36 -9.48
N VAL A 128 0.00 4.18 -8.23
CA VAL A 128 1.35 3.73 -7.88
C VAL A 128 1.25 2.54 -6.93
N GLY A 129 2.07 1.52 -7.12
CA GLY A 129 2.07 0.35 -6.23
C GLY A 129 3.32 -0.50 -6.38
N ASP A 130 3.36 -1.59 -5.61
CA ASP A 130 4.51 -2.49 -5.53
C ASP A 130 4.76 -3.32 -6.80
N GLY A 131 3.80 -3.37 -7.73
CA GLY A 131 3.86 -4.19 -8.94
C GLY A 131 3.07 -5.49 -8.86
N ALA A 132 2.36 -5.76 -7.76
CA ALA A 132 1.45 -6.89 -7.66
C ALA A 132 0.34 -6.80 -8.73
N PRO A 133 0.08 -7.85 -9.52
CA PRO A 133 -0.88 -7.81 -10.63
C PRO A 133 -2.27 -7.35 -10.20
N TRP A 134 -2.72 -7.77 -9.01
CA TRP A 134 -4.04 -7.40 -8.50
C TRP A 134 -4.19 -5.89 -8.29
N ILE A 135 -3.12 -5.14 -8.00
CA ILE A 135 -3.20 -3.68 -7.85
C ILE A 135 -3.48 -3.06 -9.21
N ALA A 136 -2.72 -3.45 -10.23
CA ALA A 136 -2.94 -2.98 -11.60
C ALA A 136 -4.36 -3.31 -12.08
N ASP A 137 -4.83 -4.53 -11.81
CA ASP A 137 -6.20 -4.96 -12.13
C ASP A 137 -7.25 -4.09 -11.41
N GLN A 138 -7.03 -3.73 -10.14
CA GLN A 138 -7.94 -2.85 -9.42
C GLN A 138 -7.91 -1.41 -9.94
N ILE A 139 -6.74 -0.89 -10.34
CA ILE A 139 -6.67 0.43 -10.98
C ILE A 139 -7.49 0.45 -12.26
N GLU A 140 -7.31 -0.54 -13.13
CA GLU A 140 -8.10 -0.66 -14.37
C GLU A 140 -9.59 -0.84 -14.07
N LYS A 141 -9.94 -1.74 -13.15
CA LYS A 141 -11.33 -2.03 -12.78
C LYS A 141 -12.06 -0.83 -12.18
N LYS A 142 -11.38 -0.05 -11.33
CA LYS A 142 -12.01 1.04 -10.56
C LYS A 142 -11.99 2.38 -11.29
N PHE A 143 -10.96 2.64 -12.11
CA PHE A 143 -10.77 3.94 -12.75
C PHE A 143 -10.81 3.88 -14.28
N GLY A 144 -10.90 2.69 -14.88
CA GLY A 144 -11.09 2.50 -16.32
C GLY A 144 -10.13 3.35 -17.16
N ALA A 145 -10.67 4.06 -18.15
CA ALA A 145 -9.89 4.92 -19.04
C ALA A 145 -9.25 6.14 -18.34
N GLN A 146 -9.68 6.50 -17.13
CA GLN A 146 -9.05 7.57 -16.34
C GLN A 146 -7.83 7.05 -15.55
N GLY A 147 -7.65 5.74 -15.41
CA GLY A 147 -6.56 5.14 -14.65
C GLY A 147 -5.33 4.82 -15.48
N CYS A 148 -4.15 5.17 -14.94
CA CYS A 148 -2.88 4.58 -15.33
C CYS A 148 -2.16 4.02 -14.10
N TYR A 149 -1.22 3.10 -14.30
CA TYR A 149 -0.49 2.46 -13.22
C TYR A 149 1.02 2.51 -13.46
N LEU A 150 1.77 2.81 -12.40
CA LEU A 150 3.21 2.84 -12.36
C LEU A 150 3.70 1.99 -11.18
N ILE A 151 4.78 1.23 -11.40
CA ILE A 151 5.46 0.53 -10.31
C ILE A 151 6.29 1.55 -9.54
N ASP A 152 6.15 1.57 -8.21
CA ASP A 152 6.95 2.41 -7.33
C ASP A 152 8.45 2.18 -7.55
N PHE A 153 9.22 3.26 -7.54
CA PHE A 153 10.64 3.23 -7.84
C PHE A 153 11.44 2.37 -6.84
N PHE A 154 11.08 2.39 -5.56
CA PHE A 154 11.81 1.64 -4.54
C PHE A 154 11.49 0.15 -4.64
N HIS A 155 10.23 -0.22 -4.85
CA HIS A 155 9.85 -1.61 -5.12
C HIS A 155 10.50 -2.15 -6.41
N ALA A 156 10.53 -1.35 -7.48
CA ALA A 156 11.27 -1.71 -8.68
C ALA A 156 12.77 -1.92 -8.40
N CYS A 157 13.37 -1.10 -7.53
CA CYS A 157 14.76 -1.29 -7.09
C CYS A 157 14.97 -2.58 -6.28
N ASP A 158 13.99 -3.02 -5.50
CA ASP A 158 14.09 -4.28 -4.75
C ASP A 158 14.07 -5.49 -5.68
N TYR A 159 13.20 -5.49 -6.70
CA TYR A 159 13.23 -6.52 -7.75
C TYR A 159 14.56 -6.52 -8.52
N LEU A 160 15.04 -5.34 -8.90
CA LEU A 160 16.35 -5.21 -9.56
C LEU A 160 17.49 -5.66 -8.65
N SER A 161 17.44 -5.40 -7.35
CA SER A 161 18.44 -5.85 -6.38
C SER A 161 18.51 -7.38 -6.31
N ALA A 162 17.36 -8.05 -6.33
CA ALA A 162 17.30 -9.51 -6.41
C ALA A 162 17.90 -10.01 -7.73
N ALA A 163 17.51 -9.42 -8.87
CA ALA A 163 18.06 -9.78 -10.17
C ALA A 163 19.58 -9.57 -10.25
N SER A 164 20.08 -8.45 -9.70
CA SER A 164 21.50 -8.13 -9.69
C SER A 164 22.34 -9.21 -9.00
N LYS A 165 21.84 -9.80 -7.91
CA LYS A 165 22.51 -10.88 -7.17
C LYS A 165 22.54 -12.19 -7.95
N ALA A 166 21.53 -12.44 -8.79
CA ALA A 166 21.50 -13.59 -9.68
C ALA A 166 22.45 -13.41 -10.88
N ILE A 167 22.53 -12.19 -11.43
CA ILE A 167 23.34 -11.87 -12.62
C ILE A 167 24.84 -11.79 -12.29
N ASN A 168 25.20 -11.20 -11.15
CA ASN A 168 26.60 -10.93 -10.79
C ASN A 168 26.96 -11.58 -9.45
N SER A 169 28.06 -12.33 -9.42
CA SER A 169 28.59 -12.91 -8.18
C SER A 169 29.46 -11.95 -7.36
N ASP A 170 30.03 -10.92 -7.99
CA ASP A 170 30.87 -9.90 -7.35
C ASP A 170 30.03 -8.71 -6.86
N GLU A 171 30.24 -8.29 -5.60
CA GLU A 171 29.46 -7.20 -4.98
C GLU A 171 29.67 -5.85 -5.68
N GLN A 172 30.88 -5.56 -6.16
CA GLN A 172 31.17 -4.30 -6.84
C GLN A 172 30.49 -4.24 -8.22
N ALA A 173 30.46 -5.36 -8.94
CA ALA A 173 29.72 -5.52 -10.18
C ALA A 173 28.21 -5.39 -9.95
N GLN A 174 27.66 -6.02 -8.91
CA GLN A 174 26.25 -5.86 -8.52
C GLN A 174 25.89 -4.38 -8.29
N LYS A 175 26.71 -3.68 -7.49
CA LYS A 175 26.47 -2.27 -7.20
C LYS A 175 26.50 -1.41 -8.47
N LYS A 176 27.49 -1.60 -9.34
CA LYS A 176 27.61 -0.86 -10.59
C LYS A 176 26.40 -1.08 -11.50
N TRP A 177 25.96 -2.33 -11.63
CA TRP A 177 24.78 -2.69 -12.41
C TRP A 177 23.52 -2.04 -11.84
N MET A 178 23.33 -2.09 -10.51
CA MET A 178 22.21 -1.44 -9.83
C MET A 178 22.18 0.07 -10.01
N ASP A 179 23.32 0.75 -9.89
CA ASP A 179 23.41 2.20 -10.07
C ASP A 179 23.05 2.61 -11.52
N GLU A 180 23.43 1.80 -12.51
CA GLU A 180 23.05 1.98 -13.90
C GLU A 180 21.54 1.83 -14.12
N GLN A 181 20.92 0.75 -13.60
CA GLN A 181 19.47 0.55 -13.76
C GLN A 181 18.66 1.63 -13.03
N LYS A 182 19.08 2.05 -11.83
CA LYS A 182 18.48 3.18 -11.12
C LYS A 182 18.52 4.47 -11.93
N THR A 183 19.65 4.72 -12.61
CA THR A 183 19.81 5.89 -13.48
C THR A 183 18.84 5.81 -14.65
N ARG A 184 18.76 4.66 -15.34
CA ARG A 184 17.84 4.43 -16.46
C ARG A 184 16.37 4.64 -16.05
N LEU A 185 15.94 4.10 -14.90
CA LEU A 185 14.58 4.32 -14.40
C LEU A 185 14.28 5.80 -14.12
N LYS A 186 15.21 6.53 -13.48
CA LYS A 186 15.04 7.97 -13.18
C LYS A 186 15.04 8.85 -14.43
N THR A 187 15.58 8.38 -15.55
CA THR A 187 15.66 9.11 -16.82
C THR A 187 14.67 8.59 -17.87
N GLN A 188 13.60 7.91 -17.45
CA GLN A 188 12.52 7.39 -18.32
C GLN A 188 12.99 6.34 -19.35
N GLN A 189 14.04 5.59 -19.03
CA GLN A 189 14.60 4.53 -19.89
C GLN A 189 14.17 3.13 -19.44
N ALA A 190 12.91 2.96 -19.03
CA ALA A 190 12.38 1.66 -18.57
C ALA A 190 12.57 0.55 -19.61
N ASN A 191 12.40 0.85 -20.90
CA ASN A 191 12.65 -0.12 -21.98
C ASN A 191 14.10 -0.62 -22.03
N ALA A 192 15.08 0.23 -21.70
CA ALA A 192 16.48 -0.17 -21.66
C ALA A 192 16.76 -1.11 -20.47
N VAL A 193 16.06 -0.90 -19.34
CA VAL A 193 16.11 -1.82 -18.18
C VAL A 193 15.51 -3.17 -18.56
N LEU A 194 14.37 -3.20 -19.24
CA LEU A 194 13.75 -4.45 -19.70
C LEU A 194 14.62 -5.19 -20.72
N GLN A 195 15.24 -4.48 -21.66
CA GLN A 195 16.16 -5.06 -22.64
C GLN A 195 17.39 -5.68 -21.97
N GLU A 196 17.93 -5.02 -20.93
CA GLU A 196 19.03 -5.57 -20.13
C GLU A 196 18.59 -6.84 -19.40
N LEU A 197 17.45 -6.83 -18.72
CA LEU A 197 16.94 -8.02 -18.03
C LEU A 197 16.71 -9.20 -18.99
N GLN A 198 16.25 -8.92 -20.22
CA GLN A 198 16.01 -9.92 -21.25
C GLN A 198 17.27 -10.74 -21.58
N THR A 199 18.48 -10.16 -21.47
CA THR A 199 19.73 -10.89 -21.77
C THR A 199 20.12 -11.89 -20.70
N HIS A 200 19.48 -11.83 -19.53
CA HIS A 200 19.78 -12.67 -18.36
C HIS A 200 18.61 -13.56 -17.95
N LEU A 201 17.63 -13.77 -18.85
CA LEU A 201 16.51 -14.67 -18.57
C LEU A 201 17.01 -16.09 -18.31
N GLU A 202 16.63 -16.63 -17.16
CA GLU A 202 16.87 -18.03 -16.83
C GLU A 202 16.02 -18.94 -17.72
N PRO A 203 16.52 -20.13 -18.09
CA PRO A 203 15.70 -21.13 -18.77
C PRO A 203 14.50 -21.54 -17.89
N PRO A 204 13.34 -21.87 -18.50
CA PRO A 204 12.15 -22.32 -17.79
C PRO A 204 12.32 -23.66 -17.06
#